data_AF-A0A1F9X3F5-F1
#
_entry.id   AF-A0A1F9X3F5-F1
#
_cell.length_a   1.000
_cell.length_b   1.000
_cell.length_c   1.000
_cell.angle_alpha   90.00
_cell.angle_beta   90.00
_cell.angle_gamma   90.00
#
_symmetry.space_group_name_H-M   'P 1'
#
loop_
_entity.id
_entity.type
_entity.pdbx_description
1 polymer ?
#
loop_
_entity_poly.entity_id
_entity_poly.type
_entity_poly.pdbx_seq_one_letter_code
_entity_poly.pdbx_strand_id
1 'polypeptide(L)'
;MRIVFCLTGSSFSGRFLDCWGTLLLYCMQNGIDFTVSRKESCNIYYVRNMCLGADLSRGENQKPFDGKIDYTHLMWIDSDILFNPQQFQKLINDDKDIVSGLYLMENNCQFATVKDWDEEYFKQNKSFKFLTPEDIATLLRPETSGYEGQAQNNLLEVAYTGFGFMLIKKGVFESMTYPWFKPIEKKIGDMVDFTMEDVAFCLRAKENGFKIHIDPAIKVGHEKKVVF
;
A
#
# COMPACT_ATOMS: atom_id res chain seq x y z
N MET A 1 -16.34 -9.12 -9.71
CA MET A 1 -15.02 -8.50 -9.42
C MET A 1 -13.99 -9.62 -9.30
N ARG A 2 -12.74 -9.42 -9.75
CA ARG A 2 -11.68 -10.44 -9.62
C ARG A 2 -10.45 -9.87 -8.94
N ILE A 3 -10.05 -10.42 -7.81
CA ILE A 3 -8.99 -9.84 -6.98
C ILE A 3 -7.81 -10.82 -6.90
N VAL A 4 -6.60 -10.32 -7.12
CA VAL A 4 -5.39 -11.07 -6.78
C VAL A 4 -4.87 -10.55 -5.46
N PHE A 5 -4.90 -11.39 -4.42
CA PHE A 5 -4.30 -11.10 -3.13
C PHE A 5 -2.79 -11.34 -3.20
N CYS A 6 -2.02 -10.28 -3.10
CA CYS A 6 -0.56 -10.29 -3.09
C CYS A 6 -0.06 -10.31 -1.64
N LEU A 7 0.47 -11.45 -1.20
CA LEU A 7 0.95 -11.65 0.17
C LEU A 7 2.48 -11.77 0.18
N THR A 8 3.15 -10.97 1.00
CA THR A 8 4.61 -11.01 1.18
C THR A 8 4.96 -11.79 2.44
N GLY A 9 5.94 -12.69 2.35
CA GLY A 9 6.44 -13.50 3.47
C GLY A 9 6.01 -14.97 3.45
N SER A 10 6.51 -15.71 4.45
CA SER A 10 6.28 -17.15 4.66
C SER A 10 5.75 -17.51 6.05
N SER A 11 5.77 -16.56 6.98
CA SER A 11 5.31 -16.74 8.36
C SER A 11 4.16 -15.79 8.63
N PHE A 12 2.99 -16.36 8.92
CA PHE A 12 1.77 -15.63 9.29
C PHE A 12 1.35 -16.09 10.68
N SER A 13 0.83 -15.19 11.51
CA SER A 13 0.37 -15.55 12.85
C SER A 13 -1.02 -16.20 12.83
N GLY A 14 -1.41 -16.80 13.95
CA GLY A 14 -2.78 -17.32 14.12
C GLY A 14 -3.83 -16.21 13.95
N ARG A 15 -3.55 -15.00 14.43
CA ARG A 15 -4.44 -13.84 14.26
C ARG A 15 -4.56 -13.43 12.80
N PHE A 16 -3.47 -13.46 12.04
CA PHE A 16 -3.54 -13.25 10.59
C PHE A 16 -4.41 -14.32 9.93
N LEU A 17 -4.26 -15.59 10.32
CA LEU A 17 -5.07 -16.68 9.77
C LEU A 17 -6.57 -16.47 10.02
N ASP A 18 -6.95 -15.98 11.20
CA ASP A 18 -8.34 -15.62 11.54
C ASP A 18 -8.89 -14.49 10.64
N CYS A 19 -8.11 -13.41 10.48
CA CYS A 19 -8.43 -12.31 9.57
C CYS A 19 -8.61 -12.80 8.14
N TRP A 20 -7.66 -13.62 7.67
CA TRP A 20 -7.61 -14.17 6.32
C TRP A 20 -8.79 -15.10 6.04
N GLY A 21 -9.08 -16.04 6.93
CA GLY A 21 -10.21 -16.97 6.79
C GLY A 21 -11.55 -16.24 6.70
N THR A 22 -11.73 -15.21 7.54
CA THR A 22 -12.94 -14.38 7.53
C THR A 22 -13.06 -13.59 6.23
N LEU A 23 -11.96 -13.06 5.70
CA LEU A 23 -11.93 -12.36 4.41
C LEU A 23 -12.27 -13.26 3.22
N LEU A 24 -11.76 -14.50 3.20
CA LEU A 24 -12.09 -15.44 2.13
C LEU A 24 -13.57 -15.82 2.13
N LEU A 25 -14.14 -16.10 3.31
CA LEU A 25 -15.57 -16.35 3.46
C LEU A 25 -16.40 -15.15 2.98
N TYR A 26 -15.99 -13.94 3.35
CA TYR A 26 -16.63 -12.71 2.90
C TYR A 26 -16.61 -12.59 1.36
N CYS A 27 -15.46 -12.86 0.73
CA CYS A 27 -15.35 -12.81 -0.74
C CYS A 27 -16.31 -13.80 -1.40
N MET A 28 -16.37 -15.05 -0.91
CA MET A 28 -17.28 -16.07 -1.43
C MET A 28 -18.75 -15.68 -1.27
N GLN A 29 -19.13 -15.16 -0.10
CA GLN A 29 -20.51 -14.72 0.18
C GLN A 29 -20.96 -13.54 -0.67
N ASN A 30 -20.03 -12.67 -1.08
CA ASN A 30 -20.32 -11.48 -1.89
C ASN A 30 -19.99 -11.66 -3.37
N GLY A 31 -19.74 -12.90 -3.84
CA GLY A 31 -19.47 -13.18 -5.26
C GLY A 31 -18.19 -12.52 -5.80
N ILE A 32 -17.22 -12.28 -4.92
CA ILE A 32 -15.90 -11.76 -5.28
C ILE A 32 -15.01 -12.97 -5.61
N ASP A 33 -14.65 -13.10 -6.88
CA ASP A 33 -13.69 -14.10 -7.33
C ASP A 33 -12.27 -13.65 -6.96
N PHE A 34 -11.41 -14.59 -6.55
CA PHE A 34 -10.08 -14.25 -6.09
C PHE A 34 -9.03 -15.33 -6.37
N THR A 35 -7.78 -14.90 -6.42
CA THR A 35 -6.59 -15.76 -6.47
C THR A 35 -5.55 -15.22 -5.49
N VAL A 36 -4.65 -16.08 -5.01
CA VAL A 36 -3.61 -15.71 -4.05
C VAL A 36 -2.24 -15.84 -4.70
N SER A 37 -1.46 -14.76 -4.68
CA SER A 37 -0.06 -14.75 -5.08
C SER A 37 0.81 -14.42 -3.88
N ARG A 38 1.19 -15.45 -3.14
CA ARG A 38 2.10 -15.35 -1.99
C ARG A 38 3.53 -15.64 -2.40
N LYS A 39 4.47 -14.76 -2.02
CA LYS A 39 5.91 -14.91 -2.30
C LYS A 39 6.75 -14.53 -1.09
N GLU A 40 7.98 -15.03 -1.07
CA GLU A 40 8.98 -14.73 -0.06
C GLU A 40 10.31 -14.47 -0.75
N SER A 41 11.06 -13.50 -0.25
CA SER A 41 12.45 -13.26 -0.60
C SER A 41 13.12 -12.48 0.54
N CYS A 42 14.41 -12.68 0.74
CA CYS A 42 15.22 -11.80 1.61
C CYS A 42 15.45 -10.41 0.97
N ASN A 43 15.21 -10.27 -0.33
CA ASN A 43 15.30 -9.00 -1.03
C ASN A 43 13.89 -8.40 -1.20
N ILE A 44 13.62 -7.35 -0.43
CA ILE A 44 12.31 -6.68 -0.39
C ILE A 44 11.93 -6.04 -1.73
N TYR A 45 12.90 -5.55 -2.49
CA TYR A 45 12.67 -5.02 -3.84
C TYR A 45 12.26 -6.12 -4.82
N TYR A 46 12.61 -7.38 -4.56
CA TYR A 46 12.25 -8.52 -5.41
C TYR A 46 10.90 -9.13 -5.04
N VAL A 47 10.59 -9.27 -3.74
CA VAL A 47 9.41 -10.03 -3.31
C VAL A 47 8.11 -9.51 -3.90
N ARG A 48 7.93 -8.18 -3.98
CA ARG A 48 6.73 -7.57 -4.56
C ARG A 48 6.66 -7.76 -6.08
N ASN A 49 7.78 -7.65 -6.79
CA ASN A 49 7.84 -8.00 -8.22
C ASN A 49 7.47 -9.48 -8.44
N MET A 50 7.93 -10.39 -7.58
CA MET A 50 7.57 -11.81 -7.65
C MET A 50 6.08 -12.04 -7.39
N CYS A 51 5.44 -11.26 -6.51
CA CYS A 51 3.98 -11.34 -6.27
C CYS A 51 3.18 -11.01 -7.53
N LEU A 52 3.73 -10.18 -8.42
CA LEU A 52 3.18 -9.89 -9.75
C LEU A 52 3.60 -10.92 -10.81
N GLY A 53 4.19 -12.04 -10.41
CA GLY A 53 4.64 -13.10 -11.31
C GLY A 53 5.83 -12.72 -12.17
N ALA A 54 6.61 -11.69 -11.81
CA ALA A 54 7.75 -11.23 -12.61
C ALA A 54 8.82 -12.29 -12.82
N ASP A 55 9.52 -12.21 -13.96
CA ASP A 55 10.60 -13.10 -14.36
C ASP A 55 11.62 -12.30 -15.17
N LEU A 56 12.90 -12.42 -14.80
CA LEU A 56 13.99 -11.69 -15.44
C LEU A 56 14.09 -11.97 -16.95
N SER A 57 13.75 -13.18 -17.39
CA SER A 57 13.85 -13.60 -18.80
C SER A 57 12.90 -12.85 -19.74
N ARG A 58 11.85 -12.19 -19.22
CA ARG A 58 10.86 -11.45 -20.03
C ARG A 58 11.20 -9.98 -20.26
N GLY A 59 12.27 -9.48 -19.65
CA GLY A 59 12.71 -8.09 -19.82
C GLY A 59 11.78 -7.05 -19.20
N GLU A 60 12.04 -5.78 -19.52
CA GLU A 60 11.42 -4.61 -18.87
C GLU A 60 9.97 -4.33 -19.28
N ASN A 61 9.54 -4.85 -20.44
CA ASN A 61 8.19 -4.63 -20.98
C ASN A 61 7.16 -5.68 -20.50
N GLN A 62 7.54 -6.52 -19.54
CA GLN A 62 6.63 -7.52 -19.00
C GLN A 62 5.49 -6.86 -18.22
N LYS A 63 4.31 -7.48 -18.30
CA LYS A 63 3.12 -7.09 -17.54
C LYS A 63 2.96 -7.94 -16.29
N PRO A 64 2.18 -7.51 -15.29
CA PRO A 64 1.78 -8.39 -14.19
C PRO A 64 1.25 -9.72 -14.72
N PHE A 65 1.79 -10.82 -14.19
CA PHE A 65 1.49 -12.19 -14.57
C PHE A 65 1.64 -12.48 -16.07
N ASP A 66 2.49 -11.72 -16.76
CA ASP A 66 2.67 -11.80 -18.22
C ASP A 66 1.36 -11.59 -18.99
N GLY A 67 0.38 -10.89 -18.38
CA GLY A 67 -0.96 -10.69 -18.94
C GLY A 67 -1.85 -11.94 -18.96
N LYS A 68 -1.43 -13.04 -18.32
CA LYS A 68 -2.13 -14.34 -18.38
C LYS A 68 -3.24 -14.48 -17.33
N ILE A 69 -3.17 -13.73 -16.24
CA ILE A 69 -4.19 -13.75 -15.19
C ILE A 69 -5.14 -12.58 -15.42
N ASP A 70 -6.44 -12.87 -15.48
CA ASP A 70 -7.47 -11.83 -15.58
C ASP A 70 -7.92 -11.40 -14.18
N TYR A 71 -7.78 -10.11 -13.89
CA TYR A 71 -8.10 -9.52 -12.60
C TYR A 71 -8.63 -8.09 -12.79
N THR A 72 -9.27 -7.53 -11.76
CA THR A 72 -9.68 -6.12 -11.73
C THR A 72 -8.90 -5.33 -10.69
N HIS A 73 -8.48 -5.97 -9.60
CA HIS A 73 -7.67 -5.33 -8.56
C HIS A 73 -6.57 -6.26 -8.03
N LEU A 74 -5.51 -5.66 -7.51
CA LEU A 74 -4.47 -6.27 -6.72
C LEU A 74 -4.63 -5.79 -5.28
N MET A 75 -4.79 -6.70 -4.34
CA MET A 75 -4.87 -6.38 -2.91
C MET A 75 -3.59 -6.82 -2.22
N TRP A 76 -2.82 -5.86 -1.72
CA TRP A 76 -1.57 -6.08 -1.01
C TRP A 76 -1.81 -6.16 0.49
N ILE A 77 -1.32 -7.23 1.10
CA ILE A 77 -1.40 -7.45 2.54
C ILE A 77 -0.04 -8.00 3.01
N ASP A 78 0.63 -7.25 3.89
CA ASP A 78 1.87 -7.74 4.51
C ASP A 78 1.54 -8.76 5.62
N SER A 79 2.47 -9.69 5.89
CA SER A 79 2.22 -10.85 6.78
C SER A 79 1.93 -10.51 8.24
N ASP A 80 2.24 -9.30 8.67
CA ASP A 80 2.05 -8.78 10.02
C ASP A 80 0.87 -7.81 10.15
N ILE A 81 0.02 -7.71 9.13
CA ILE A 81 -1.14 -6.82 9.13
C ILE A 81 -2.40 -7.57 9.54
N LEU A 82 -3.13 -7.01 10.51
CA LEU A 82 -4.37 -7.56 11.06
C LEU A 82 -5.56 -6.70 10.64
N PHE A 83 -6.52 -7.30 9.95
CA PHE A 83 -7.60 -6.60 9.27
C PHE A 83 -8.95 -7.33 9.43
N ASN A 84 -10.03 -6.70 8.99
CA ASN A 84 -11.34 -7.34 8.88
C ASN A 84 -11.96 -7.13 7.48
N PRO A 85 -12.99 -7.90 7.10
CA PRO A 85 -13.60 -7.78 5.78
C PRO A 85 -14.26 -6.43 5.51
N GLN A 86 -14.78 -5.74 6.53
CA GLN A 86 -15.42 -4.42 6.37
C GLN A 86 -14.40 -3.36 5.95
N GLN A 87 -13.16 -3.44 6.47
CA GLN A 87 -12.06 -2.58 6.05
C GLN A 87 -11.69 -2.82 4.58
N PHE A 88 -11.62 -4.08 4.15
CA PHE A 88 -11.40 -4.43 2.76
C PHE A 88 -12.53 -3.94 1.85
N GLN A 89 -13.80 -4.15 2.24
CA GLN A 89 -14.95 -3.65 1.49
C GLN A 89 -14.93 -2.12 1.36
N LYS A 90 -14.43 -1.43 2.39
CA LYS A 90 -14.30 0.03 2.34
C LYS A 90 -13.30 0.47 1.27
N LEU A 91 -12.13 -0.17 1.17
CA LEU A 91 -11.18 0.09 0.07
C LEU A 91 -11.82 -0.08 -1.32
N ILE A 92 -12.67 -1.10 -1.48
CA ILE A 92 -13.42 -1.31 -2.73
C ILE A 92 -14.38 -0.15 -2.99
N ASN A 93 -15.11 0.30 -1.97
CA ASN A 93 -16.10 1.37 -2.08
C ASN A 93 -15.47 2.75 -2.32
N ASP A 94 -14.22 2.95 -1.91
CA ASP A 94 -13.49 4.21 -2.10
C ASP A 94 -13.18 4.48 -3.60
N ASP A 95 -13.21 3.44 -4.43
CA ASP A 95 -13.17 3.48 -5.91
C ASP A 95 -11.99 4.28 -6.51
N LYS A 96 -10.80 4.22 -5.90
CA LYS A 96 -9.57 4.86 -6.41
C LYS A 96 -8.67 3.89 -7.15
N ASP A 97 -7.82 4.43 -8.03
CA ASP A 97 -6.78 3.64 -8.71
C ASP A 97 -5.79 3.03 -7.72
N ILE A 98 -5.42 3.80 -6.69
CA ILE A 98 -4.57 3.36 -5.58
C ILE A 98 -5.17 3.92 -4.29
N VAL A 99 -5.55 3.03 -3.37
CA VAL A 99 -6.03 3.39 -2.03
C VAL A 99 -5.48 2.43 -0.98
N SER A 100 -5.10 2.97 0.18
CA SER A 100 -4.57 2.20 1.30
C SER A 100 -5.28 2.50 2.61
N GLY A 101 -5.34 1.49 3.48
CA GLY A 101 -5.56 1.70 4.90
C GLY A 101 -4.29 2.20 5.60
N LEU A 102 -4.45 2.64 6.83
CA LEU A 102 -3.39 3.09 7.72
C LEU A 102 -3.02 2.01 8.74
N TYR A 103 -1.75 1.95 9.09
CA TYR A 103 -1.23 1.14 10.19
C TYR A 103 -0.08 1.86 10.88
N LEU A 104 -0.04 1.77 12.21
CA LEU A 104 1.02 2.38 13.01
C LEU A 104 2.34 1.65 12.79
N MET A 105 3.44 2.39 12.73
CA MET A 105 4.80 1.84 12.74
C MET A 105 5.12 1.22 14.10
N GLU A 106 6.25 0.51 14.18
CA GLU A 106 6.69 -0.18 15.41
C GLU A 106 6.77 0.72 16.65
N ASN A 107 7.01 2.02 16.46
CA ASN A 107 7.02 3.00 17.54
C ASN A 107 5.63 3.32 18.13
N ASN A 108 4.54 2.84 17.51
CA ASN A 108 3.15 3.14 17.87
C ASN A 108 2.77 4.63 17.87
N CYS A 109 3.59 5.50 17.30
CA CYS A 109 3.36 6.95 17.29
C CYS A 109 2.96 7.48 15.92
N GLN A 110 3.48 6.88 14.85
CA GLN A 110 3.37 7.38 13.48
C GLN A 110 2.81 6.30 12.57
N PHE A 111 2.04 6.71 11.56
CA PHE A 111 1.66 5.84 10.46
C PHE A 111 2.78 5.73 9.43
N ALA A 112 2.84 4.62 8.70
CA ALA A 112 3.75 4.45 7.56
C ALA A 112 3.31 5.27 6.33
N THR A 113 3.00 6.55 6.53
CA THR A 113 2.41 7.44 5.53
C THR A 113 2.97 8.84 5.66
N VAL A 114 3.37 9.44 4.54
CA VAL A 114 3.81 10.84 4.44
C VAL A 114 2.87 11.57 3.50
N LYS A 115 2.29 12.68 3.96
CA LYS A 115 1.35 13.47 3.16
C LYS A 115 2.03 14.29 2.06
N ASP A 116 3.11 14.99 2.39
CA ASP A 116 3.78 15.92 1.49
C ASP A 116 5.27 15.56 1.36
N TRP A 117 5.80 15.55 0.13
CA TRP A 117 7.24 15.34 -0.12
C TRP A 117 8.00 16.64 0.17
N ASP A 118 8.26 16.89 1.44
CA ASP A 118 8.91 18.11 1.92
C ASP A 118 10.41 17.89 2.15
N GLU A 119 11.23 18.36 1.20
CA GLU A 119 12.68 18.28 1.30
C GLU A 119 13.30 19.27 2.29
N GLU A 120 12.62 20.38 2.62
CA GLU A 120 13.10 21.34 3.61
C GLU A 120 12.95 20.74 5.01
N TYR A 121 11.79 20.16 5.30
CA TYR A 121 11.58 19.39 6.52
C TYR A 121 12.58 18.24 6.61
N PHE A 122 12.82 17.50 5.51
CA PHE A 122 13.80 16.42 5.47
C PHE A 122 15.21 16.92 5.78
N LYS A 123 15.65 18.05 5.19
CA LYS A 123 16.99 18.61 5.44
C LYS A 123 17.23 18.91 6.92
N GLN A 124 16.20 19.40 7.61
CA GLN A 124 16.25 19.75 9.02
C GLN A 124 16.16 18.52 9.94
N ASN A 125 15.24 17.59 9.65
CA ASN A 125 14.88 16.48 10.56
C ASN A 125 15.49 15.12 10.18
N LYS A 126 16.17 15.04 9.03
CA LYS A 126 16.76 13.81 8.46
C LYS A 126 15.75 12.67 8.23
N SER A 127 14.46 13.00 8.20
CA SER A 127 13.35 12.11 7.88
C SER A 127 12.19 12.94 7.33
N PHE A 128 11.31 12.32 6.55
CA PHE A 128 10.06 12.95 6.12
C PHE A 128 9.05 12.99 7.27
N LYS A 129 8.09 13.92 7.22
CA LYS A 129 7.04 14.04 8.24
C LYS A 129 6.00 12.92 8.08
N PHE A 130 6.19 11.83 8.81
CA PHE A 130 5.19 10.77 8.95
C PHE A 130 3.96 11.27 9.70
N LEU A 131 2.77 10.91 9.23
CA LEU A 131 1.50 11.31 9.82
C LEU A 131 1.30 10.64 11.18
N THR A 132 0.86 11.42 12.16
CA THR A 132 0.43 10.92 13.47
C THR A 132 -1.10 10.79 13.54
N PRO A 133 -1.64 10.08 14.55
CA PRO A 133 -3.08 10.11 14.85
C PRO A 133 -3.64 11.53 15.02
N GLU A 134 -2.85 12.45 15.59
CA GLU A 134 -3.24 13.86 15.77
C GLU A 134 -3.26 14.63 14.45
N ASP A 135 -2.26 14.42 13.57
CA ASP A 135 -2.28 15.02 12.23
C ASP A 135 -3.52 14.56 11.45
N ILE A 136 -3.86 13.26 11.50
CA ILE A 136 -5.08 12.73 10.88
C ILE A 136 -6.33 13.38 11.47
N ALA A 137 -6.45 13.45 12.80
CA ALA A 137 -7.60 14.07 13.45
C ALA A 137 -7.74 15.56 13.05
N THR A 138 -6.62 16.25 12.85
CA THR A 138 -6.59 17.65 12.42
C THR A 138 -6.97 17.81 10.95
N LEU A 139 -6.48 16.95 10.05
CA LEU A 139 -6.79 16.96 8.62
C LEU A 139 -8.26 16.62 8.31
N LEU A 140 -8.91 15.89 9.21
CA LEU A 140 -10.33 15.52 9.10
C LEU A 140 -11.28 16.59 9.66
N ARG A 141 -10.79 17.68 10.26
CA ARG A 141 -11.66 18.75 10.75
C ARG A 141 -12.33 19.45 9.57
N PRO A 142 -13.62 19.81 9.65
CA PRO A 142 -14.31 20.51 8.57
C PRO A 142 -13.63 21.82 8.13
N GLU A 143 -12.99 22.50 9.09
CA GLU A 143 -12.35 23.80 8.91
C GLU A 143 -11.03 23.72 8.11
N THR A 144 -10.34 22.57 8.18
CA THR A 144 -9.06 22.33 7.50
C THR A 144 -9.21 21.51 6.23
N SER A 145 -10.31 20.76 6.10
CA SER A 145 -10.57 19.91 4.93
C SER A 145 -11.03 20.72 3.70
N GLY A 146 -11.46 21.98 3.87
CA GLY A 146 -11.86 22.84 2.77
C GLY A 146 -13.15 22.41 2.04
N TYR A 147 -13.95 21.54 2.67
CA TYR A 147 -15.18 20.99 2.09
C TYR A 147 -16.44 21.61 2.72
N GLU A 148 -17.04 22.58 2.03
CA GLU A 148 -18.46 22.90 2.19
C GLU A 148 -19.29 21.89 1.39
N GLY A 149 -19.81 20.85 2.05
CA GLY A 149 -20.89 20.03 1.51
C GLY A 149 -20.52 18.58 1.15
N GLN A 150 -21.33 17.68 1.73
CA GLN A 150 -21.44 16.23 1.50
C GLN A 150 -20.30 15.35 2.04
N ALA A 151 -20.68 14.55 3.05
CA ALA A 151 -19.88 13.62 3.84
C ALA A 151 -19.38 12.36 3.07
N GLN A 152 -19.10 12.46 1.77
CA GLN A 152 -19.02 11.26 0.94
C GLN A 152 -17.61 10.68 0.74
N ASN A 153 -16.49 11.36 1.02
CA ASN A 153 -15.19 10.67 1.08
C ASN A 153 -14.06 11.53 1.65
N ASN A 154 -13.73 11.31 2.94
CA ASN A 154 -12.60 11.93 3.63
C ASN A 154 -11.24 11.29 3.25
N LEU A 155 -11.07 10.92 1.98
CA LEU A 155 -9.83 10.34 1.48
C LEU A 155 -8.76 11.43 1.40
N LEU A 156 -7.54 11.10 1.81
CA LEU A 156 -6.41 12.02 1.76
C LEU A 156 -5.45 11.58 0.65
N GLU A 157 -5.11 12.50 -0.25
CA GLU A 157 -3.99 12.32 -1.18
C GLU A 157 -2.67 12.47 -0.42
N VAL A 158 -1.72 11.56 -0.63
CA VAL A 158 -0.46 11.50 0.12
C VAL A 158 0.76 11.36 -0.79
N ALA A 159 1.95 11.72 -0.30
CA ALA A 159 3.23 11.58 -0.98
C ALA A 159 3.55 10.11 -1.24
N TYR A 160 3.52 9.30 -0.18
CA TYR A 160 3.64 7.85 -0.22
C TYR A 160 3.01 7.23 1.03
N THR A 161 2.68 5.95 0.92
CA THR A 161 2.24 5.13 2.05
C THR A 161 2.75 3.71 1.88
N GLY A 162 2.96 3.02 2.99
CA GLY A 162 3.39 1.63 2.98
C GLY A 162 2.36 0.69 2.38
N PHE A 163 2.82 -0.47 1.94
CA PHE A 163 2.04 -1.44 1.18
C PHE A 163 1.29 -2.48 2.03
N GLY A 164 1.27 -2.32 3.35
CA GLY A 164 0.73 -3.32 4.27
C GLY A 164 -0.76 -3.62 4.09
N PHE A 165 -1.55 -2.66 3.58
CA PHE A 165 -2.97 -2.88 3.31
C PHE A 165 -3.48 -1.96 2.19
N MET A 166 -3.11 -2.27 0.95
CA MET A 166 -3.31 -1.41 -0.21
C MET A 166 -4.04 -2.12 -1.35
N LEU A 167 -5.10 -1.49 -1.87
CA LEU A 167 -5.83 -1.94 -3.05
C LEU A 167 -5.43 -1.10 -4.26
N ILE A 168 -5.09 -1.77 -5.36
CA ILE A 168 -4.63 -1.14 -6.60
C ILE A 168 -5.45 -1.68 -7.77
N LYS A 169 -6.02 -0.80 -8.58
CA LYS A 169 -6.75 -1.16 -9.80
C LYS A 169 -5.81 -1.67 -10.90
N LYS A 170 -6.31 -2.61 -11.70
CA LYS A 170 -5.67 -3.00 -12.96
C LYS A 170 -5.50 -1.77 -13.85
N GLY A 171 -4.36 -1.67 -14.52
CA GLY A 171 -3.96 -0.51 -15.32
C GLY A 171 -2.81 0.26 -14.68
N VAL A 172 -2.73 0.30 -13.35
CA VAL A 172 -1.65 1.00 -12.62
C VAL A 172 -0.30 0.35 -12.91
N PHE A 173 -0.12 -0.93 -12.60
CA PHE A 173 1.16 -1.61 -12.89
C PHE A 173 1.42 -1.77 -14.39
N GLU A 174 0.38 -1.97 -15.20
CA GLU A 174 0.48 -2.08 -16.65
C GLU A 174 0.95 -0.79 -17.33
N SER A 175 0.71 0.37 -16.72
CA SER A 175 1.20 1.66 -17.22
C SER A 175 2.70 1.86 -16.97
N MET A 176 3.30 1.07 -16.07
CA MET A 176 4.67 1.23 -15.62
C MET A 176 5.58 0.14 -16.18
N THR A 177 6.87 0.47 -16.33
CA THR A 177 7.90 -0.46 -16.79
C THR A 177 8.46 -1.30 -15.64
N TYR A 178 8.66 -2.61 -15.86
CA TYR A 178 9.35 -3.49 -14.91
C TYR A 178 10.84 -3.12 -14.81
N PRO A 179 11.48 -3.18 -13.62
CA PRO A 179 10.94 -3.60 -12.33
C PRO A 179 10.15 -2.51 -11.60
N TRP A 180 8.89 -2.82 -11.27
CA TRP A 180 7.93 -1.86 -10.66
C TRP A 180 8.40 -1.32 -9.32
N PHE A 181 9.11 -2.15 -8.56
CA PHE A 181 9.63 -1.84 -7.23
C PHE A 181 11.15 -1.59 -7.20
N LYS A 182 11.79 -1.27 -8.34
CA LYS A 182 13.23 -0.93 -8.37
C LYS A 182 13.54 0.23 -7.39
N PRO A 183 14.66 0.26 -6.65
CA PRO A 183 15.02 1.43 -5.84
C PRO A 183 15.23 2.68 -6.70
N ILE A 184 14.94 3.86 -6.16
CA ILE A 184 15.22 5.15 -6.80
C ILE A 184 16.30 5.85 -5.98
N GLU A 185 17.44 6.16 -6.60
CA GLU A 185 18.45 7.02 -5.99
C GLU A 185 17.89 8.42 -5.78
N LYS A 186 18.09 8.98 -4.59
CA LYS A 186 17.68 10.33 -4.22
C LYS A 186 18.86 11.10 -3.66
N LYS A 187 18.96 12.35 -4.09
CA LYS A 187 19.92 13.32 -3.57
C LYS A 187 19.17 14.52 -3.01
N ILE A 188 19.28 14.76 -1.70
CA ILE A 188 18.69 15.92 -1.02
C ILE A 188 19.83 16.74 -0.40
N GLY A 189 20.24 17.82 -1.09
CA GLY A 189 21.48 18.53 -0.76
C GLY A 189 22.69 17.64 -0.98
N ASP A 190 23.53 17.48 0.05
CA ASP A 190 24.70 16.59 0.02
C ASP A 190 24.40 15.15 0.49
N MET A 191 23.16 14.88 0.92
CA MET A 191 22.74 13.54 1.36
C MET A 191 22.32 12.71 0.14
N VAL A 192 22.92 11.53 -0.02
CA VAL A 192 22.64 10.59 -1.11
C VAL A 192 22.25 9.26 -0.50
N ASP A 193 21.10 8.73 -0.91
CA ASP A 193 20.58 7.41 -0.51
C ASP A 193 19.63 6.88 -1.60
N PHE A 194 19.03 5.72 -1.40
CA PHE A 194 17.95 5.21 -2.24
C PHE A 194 16.68 4.94 -1.43
N THR A 195 15.54 5.01 -2.12
CA THR A 195 14.23 4.80 -1.50
C THR A 195 13.96 3.32 -1.22
N MET A 196 13.21 3.03 -0.15
CA MET A 196 12.52 1.75 0.05
C MET A 196 11.56 1.43 -1.11
N GLU A 197 11.12 0.18 -1.21
CA GLU A 197 10.41 -0.34 -2.39
C GLU A 197 9.00 0.24 -2.53
N ASP A 198 8.32 0.48 -1.41
CA ASP A 198 6.99 1.09 -1.33
C ASP A 198 7.02 2.57 -1.74
N VAL A 199 8.01 3.32 -1.26
CA VAL A 199 8.29 4.71 -1.65
C VAL A 199 8.60 4.75 -3.14
N ALA A 200 9.47 3.86 -3.64
CA ALA A 200 9.83 3.80 -5.04
C ALA A 200 8.61 3.58 -5.95
N PHE A 201 7.72 2.65 -5.56
CA PHE A 201 6.47 2.45 -6.28
C PHE A 201 5.60 3.71 -6.26
N CYS A 202 5.37 4.32 -5.09
CA CYS A 202 4.48 5.48 -4.97
C CYS A 202 4.96 6.65 -5.83
N LEU A 203 6.28 6.89 -5.89
CA LEU A 203 6.86 7.91 -6.73
C LEU A 203 6.69 7.60 -8.23
N ARG A 204 6.93 6.36 -8.66
CA ARG A 204 6.68 5.95 -10.05
C ARG A 204 5.21 6.05 -10.45
N ALA A 205 4.30 5.67 -9.56
CA ALA A 205 2.88 5.79 -9.79
C ALA A 205 2.49 7.25 -10.06
N LYS A 206 3.04 8.18 -9.29
CA LYS A 206 2.86 9.62 -9.48
C LYS A 206 3.47 10.13 -10.78
N GLU A 207 4.67 9.68 -11.14
CA GLU A 207 5.31 10.00 -12.43
C GLU A 207 4.44 9.52 -13.62
N ASN A 208 3.65 8.46 -13.44
CA ASN A 208 2.69 7.95 -14.42
C ASN A 208 1.28 8.57 -14.28
N GLY A 209 1.13 9.65 -13.50
CA GLY A 209 -0.11 10.41 -13.38
C GLY A 209 -1.14 9.87 -12.38
N PHE A 210 -0.78 8.84 -11.60
CA PHE A 210 -1.68 8.29 -10.56
C PHE A 210 -1.54 9.03 -9.24
N LYS A 211 -2.63 9.05 -8.48
CA LYS A 211 -2.70 9.63 -7.14
C LYS A 211 -2.76 8.52 -6.09
N ILE A 212 -1.97 8.67 -5.04
CA ILE A 212 -1.97 7.75 -3.89
C ILE A 212 -2.96 8.29 -2.87
N HIS A 213 -4.00 7.51 -2.56
CA HIS A 213 -4.97 7.87 -1.55
C HIS A 213 -4.81 6.99 -0.31
N ILE A 214 -5.13 7.55 0.85
CA ILE A 214 -5.41 6.80 2.07
C ILE A 214 -6.86 7.01 2.47
N ASP A 215 -7.45 6.01 3.12
CA ASP A 215 -8.69 6.19 3.87
C ASP A 215 -8.39 6.24 5.38
N PRO A 216 -8.53 7.42 6.02
CA PRO A 216 -8.25 7.58 7.44
C PRO A 216 -9.17 6.80 8.39
N ALA A 217 -10.34 6.35 7.93
CA ALA A 217 -11.24 5.49 8.71
C ALA A 217 -10.83 4.01 8.66
N ILE A 218 -9.97 3.61 7.73
CA ILE A 218 -9.40 2.26 7.67
C ILE A 218 -8.09 2.24 8.45
N LYS A 219 -8.14 1.82 9.72
CA LYS A 219 -6.97 1.59 10.57
C LYS A 219 -6.82 0.10 10.88
N VAL A 220 -5.82 -0.54 10.29
CA VAL A 220 -5.52 -1.96 10.49
C VAL A 220 -4.46 -2.14 11.58
N GLY A 221 -4.45 -3.32 12.22
CA GLY A 221 -3.43 -3.67 13.21
C GLY A 221 -2.10 -4.01 12.57
N HIS A 222 -1.00 -3.79 13.29
CA HIS A 222 0.36 -4.13 12.87
C HIS A 222 1.03 -4.93 13.99
N GLU A 223 1.30 -6.20 13.72
CA GLU A 223 1.82 -7.15 14.70
C GLU A 223 3.34 -7.21 14.68
N LYS A 224 3.99 -6.86 15.79
CA LYS A 224 5.44 -7.00 15.94
C LYS A 224 5.77 -8.08 16.97
N LYS A 225 6.71 -8.94 16.62
CA LYS A 225 7.22 -9.98 17.53
C LYS A 225 8.23 -9.35 18.47
N VAL A 226 8.03 -9.54 19.77
CA VAL A 226 9.03 -9.27 20.80
C VAL A 226 9.73 -10.59 21.11
N VAL A 227 11.05 -10.64 20.90
CA VAL A 227 11.88 -11.79 21.27
C VAL A 227 12.48 -11.48 22.64
N PHE A 228 12.28 -12.36 23.61
CA PHE A 228 12.87 -12.31 24.95
C PHE A 228 14.10 -13.20 25.02
#